data_AF-A0A433Q223-F1
#
_entry.id   AF-A0A433Q223-F1
#
_cell.length_a   1.000
_cell.length_b   1.000
_cell.length_c   1.000
_cell.angle_alpha   90.00
_cell.angle_beta   90.00
_cell.angle_gamma   90.00
#
_symmetry.space_group_name_H-M   'P 1'
#
loop_
_entity.id
_entity.type
_entity.pdbx_description
1 polymer ?
#
loop_
_entity_poly.entity_id
_entity_poly.type
_entity_poly.pdbx_seq_one_letter_code
_entity_poly.pdbx_strand_id
1 'polypeptide(L)'
;MRKEAHKRKKDLLVVDSGDTHDGNGLSDATSIDGAVTQPVLTDIDYDVLCIGKFCNHELYVNDVAQDVYKNFAPKWKGRYLTSNVFIKDVTANKTVPIGSQYTYFKGKFGTKVLAFGFLFNFQGNGNATIVQPVEVAVNQTWFQQALTHYDVDIFVVAGHTPLRTQEFQTVFNAIRALHPAKPIAFLGGHSHIRDFHIYDGRAAGLESGRFMETIGWLSVEGLRHERHLPESATIGKNLTWTRRYLDTNRPTYEFHTKTRGNDRAFDTIKGKKISKLITSERKALNLSYVFGCVPHDYYLSRVAYNNEYSLLNLVKFISAEIIPKAVHDPTRPYPSHVIINSGCQRFDLYKGEFRELYLQ
;
A
#
# COMPACT_ATOMS: atom_id res chain seq x y z
N MET A 1 9.85 -11.92 -12.34
CA MET A 1 9.00 -11.57 -13.50
C MET A 1 9.69 -10.71 -14.58
N ARG A 2 10.25 -9.51 -14.32
CA ARG A 2 10.79 -8.58 -15.36
C ARG A 2 11.57 -9.24 -16.52
N LYS A 3 12.51 -10.18 -16.24
CA LYS A 3 13.27 -10.92 -17.28
C LYS A 3 12.37 -11.65 -18.32
N GLU A 4 11.23 -12.19 -17.91
CA GLU A 4 10.28 -12.89 -18.80
C GLU A 4 9.43 -11.89 -19.62
N ALA A 5 9.04 -10.76 -19.03
CA ALA A 5 8.40 -9.66 -19.77
C ALA A 5 9.35 -9.10 -20.86
N HIS A 6 10.65 -8.98 -20.54
CA HIS A 6 11.67 -8.57 -21.50
C HIS A 6 11.78 -9.51 -22.70
N LYS A 7 11.80 -10.84 -22.49
CA LYS A 7 11.80 -11.82 -23.60
C LYS A 7 10.60 -11.64 -24.53
N ARG A 8 9.44 -11.28 -23.97
CA ARG A 8 8.18 -11.09 -24.69
C ARG A 8 8.01 -9.68 -25.29
N LYS A 9 9.00 -8.80 -25.13
CA LYS A 9 8.97 -7.38 -25.55
C LYS A 9 7.74 -6.62 -24.98
N LYS A 10 7.33 -6.98 -23.76
CA LYS A 10 6.25 -6.34 -22.99
C LYS A 10 6.88 -5.54 -21.84
N ASP A 11 6.32 -4.36 -21.58
CA ASP A 11 6.62 -3.61 -20.36
C ASP A 11 5.93 -4.26 -19.14
N LEU A 12 6.54 -4.10 -17.97
CA LEU A 12 6.04 -4.60 -16.69
C LEU A 12 6.37 -3.56 -15.64
N LEU A 13 5.34 -3.04 -14.96
CA LEU A 13 5.48 -2.15 -13.81
C LEU A 13 5.39 -2.97 -12.51
N VAL A 14 6.15 -2.57 -11.50
CA VAL A 14 5.98 -3.00 -10.11
C VAL A 14 5.49 -1.78 -9.34
N VAL A 15 4.36 -1.89 -8.66
CA VAL A 15 3.67 -0.76 -8.02
C VAL A 15 3.35 -1.09 -6.57
N ASP A 16 3.52 -0.10 -5.70
CA ASP A 16 3.07 -0.14 -4.31
C ASP A 16 1.91 0.84 -4.07
N SER A 17 1.04 0.49 -3.12
CA SER A 17 -0.17 1.26 -2.75
C SER A 17 -0.21 1.66 -1.27
N GLY A 18 0.93 1.64 -0.58
CA GLY A 18 1.07 2.14 0.80
C GLY A 18 0.72 1.13 1.90
N ASP A 19 0.78 1.59 3.15
CA ASP A 19 0.72 0.81 4.41
C ASP A 19 1.86 -0.20 4.53
N THR A 20 3.06 0.37 4.70
CA THR A 20 4.36 -0.33 4.80
C THR A 20 4.79 -0.72 6.22
N HIS A 21 4.01 -0.35 7.24
CA HIS A 21 4.13 -0.79 8.65
C HIS A 21 2.75 -0.82 9.35
N ASP A 22 2.68 -0.74 10.68
CA ASP A 22 1.44 -0.83 11.49
C ASP A 22 0.78 -2.22 11.40
N GLY A 23 1.60 -3.27 11.58
CA GLY A 23 1.26 -4.65 11.23
C GLY A 23 2.25 -5.74 11.64
N ASN A 24 3.46 -5.41 12.11
CA ASN A 24 4.50 -6.39 12.40
C ASN A 24 5.65 -5.83 13.27
N GLY A 25 6.06 -6.56 14.31
CA GLY A 25 7.25 -6.17 15.10
C GLY A 25 8.56 -6.01 14.30
N LEU A 26 8.66 -6.47 13.04
CA LEU A 26 9.80 -6.16 12.18
C LEU A 26 9.84 -4.70 11.71
N SER A 27 8.69 -4.05 11.56
CA SER A 27 8.61 -2.60 11.31
C SER A 27 8.36 -1.79 12.57
N ASP A 28 7.63 -2.36 13.53
CA ASP A 28 6.98 -1.61 14.61
C ASP A 28 7.80 -1.63 15.93
N ALA A 29 8.81 -2.52 16.05
CA ALA A 29 9.66 -2.62 17.27
C ALA A 29 10.87 -1.65 17.26
N THR A 30 10.73 -0.46 16.68
CA THR A 30 11.79 0.56 16.59
C THR A 30 11.27 1.95 16.96
N SER A 31 12.13 2.84 17.47
CA SER A 31 11.73 4.18 17.95
C SER A 31 11.19 5.13 16.87
N ILE A 32 11.34 4.75 15.60
CA ILE A 32 10.69 5.33 14.42
C ILE A 32 10.22 4.13 13.62
N ASP A 33 8.95 4.09 13.26
CA ASP A 33 8.38 2.92 12.59
C ASP A 33 8.95 2.73 11.18
N GLY A 34 9.11 1.47 10.82
CA GLY A 34 9.74 1.05 9.57
C GLY A 34 11.23 1.35 9.45
N ALA A 35 11.94 1.82 10.50
CA ALA A 35 13.35 2.19 10.42
C ALA A 35 14.26 1.08 9.85
N VAL A 36 13.91 -0.21 10.04
CA VAL A 36 14.60 -1.35 9.43
C VAL A 36 13.91 -1.96 8.21
N THR A 37 12.60 -1.75 8.00
CA THR A 37 11.88 -2.27 6.81
C THR A 37 11.95 -1.32 5.62
N GLN A 38 11.88 -0.01 5.83
CA GLN A 38 12.02 0.99 4.76
C GLN A 38 13.33 0.80 3.96
N PRO A 39 14.52 0.58 4.56
CA PRO A 39 15.73 0.23 3.81
C PRO A 39 15.56 -1.02 2.93
N VAL A 40 14.90 -2.06 3.44
CA VAL A 40 14.61 -3.30 2.69
C VAL A 40 13.66 -3.02 1.51
N LEU A 41 12.67 -2.16 1.69
CA LEU A 41 11.76 -1.72 0.64
C LEU A 41 12.47 -0.89 -0.43
N THR A 42 13.44 -0.04 -0.06
CA THR A 42 14.27 0.71 -1.05
C THR A 42 15.18 -0.20 -1.89
N ASP A 43 15.43 -1.44 -1.46
CA ASP A 43 16.11 -2.46 -2.25
C ASP A 43 15.15 -3.18 -3.22
N ILE A 44 13.84 -2.93 -3.20
CA ILE A 44 12.90 -3.43 -4.21
C ILE A 44 12.84 -2.47 -5.39
N ASP A 45 13.04 -2.99 -6.60
CA ASP A 45 12.97 -2.20 -7.83
C ASP A 45 11.50 -1.89 -8.19
N TYR A 46 10.85 -0.92 -7.52
CA TYR A 46 9.51 -0.39 -7.85
C TYR A 46 9.57 0.66 -8.98
N ASP A 47 8.50 0.77 -9.79
CA ASP A 47 8.34 1.82 -10.80
C ASP A 47 7.45 2.99 -10.33
N VAL A 48 6.49 2.72 -9.44
CA VAL A 48 5.58 3.68 -8.80
C VAL A 48 5.30 3.20 -7.37
N LEU A 49 5.21 4.13 -6.41
CA LEU A 49 4.67 3.89 -5.07
C LEU A 49 3.78 5.08 -4.71
N CYS A 50 2.85 4.92 -3.76
CA CYS A 50 2.17 6.06 -3.14
C CYS A 50 2.15 5.93 -1.61
N ILE A 51 1.81 7.03 -0.94
CA ILE A 51 1.66 7.07 0.52
C ILE A 51 0.40 6.33 1.00
N GLY A 52 0.50 5.67 2.16
CA GLY A 52 -0.56 4.91 2.82
C GLY A 52 -1.51 5.72 3.71
N LYS A 53 -2.45 5.02 4.35
CA LYS A 53 -3.23 5.47 5.50
C LYS A 53 -2.93 4.59 6.71
N PHE A 54 -1.73 4.81 7.18
CA PHE A 54 -1.22 4.41 8.47
C PHE A 54 -2.24 4.67 9.58
N CYS A 55 -2.70 3.59 10.20
CA CYS A 55 -3.24 3.67 11.54
C CYS A 55 -2.01 3.72 12.45
N ASN A 56 -1.54 4.94 12.74
CA ASN A 56 -0.35 5.25 13.53
C ASN A 56 0.98 4.65 13.00
N HIS A 57 1.65 5.18 11.95
CA HIS A 57 2.26 6.51 12.13
C HIS A 57 2.53 7.51 10.97
N GLU A 58 2.92 7.25 9.69
CA GLU A 58 3.53 8.30 8.81
C GLU A 58 2.83 9.66 8.81
N LEU A 59 1.50 9.69 8.77
CA LEU A 59 0.77 10.95 8.76
C LEU A 59 0.30 11.38 10.16
N TYR A 60 0.22 10.47 11.13
CA TYR A 60 -0.20 10.70 12.52
C TYR A 60 0.93 11.32 13.37
N VAL A 61 2.13 10.75 13.33
CA VAL A 61 3.30 11.23 14.06
C VAL A 61 4.22 11.99 13.11
N ASN A 62 4.49 13.24 13.50
CA ASN A 62 5.26 14.18 12.69
C ASN A 62 6.67 13.69 12.36
N ASP A 63 7.29 12.89 13.23
CA ASP A 63 8.66 12.43 13.04
C ASP A 63 8.76 11.37 11.93
N VAL A 64 7.80 10.45 11.84
CA VAL A 64 7.71 9.48 10.72
C VAL A 64 7.34 10.20 9.41
N ALA A 65 6.48 11.23 9.46
CA ALA A 65 6.20 12.10 8.30
C ALA A 65 7.48 12.77 7.77
N GLN A 66 8.31 13.27 8.68
CA GLN A 66 9.57 13.94 8.37
C GLN A 66 10.64 12.95 7.90
N ASP A 67 10.66 11.72 8.42
CA ASP A 67 11.54 10.65 7.94
C ASP A 67 11.17 10.23 6.51
N VAL A 68 9.90 9.95 6.21
CA VAL A 68 9.48 9.59 4.85
C VAL A 68 9.74 10.72 3.85
N TYR A 69 9.55 11.99 4.24
CA TYR A 69 9.89 13.15 3.42
C TYR A 69 11.40 13.28 3.14
N LYS A 70 12.26 13.08 4.15
CA LYS A 70 13.72 13.33 4.04
C LYS A 70 14.52 12.11 3.56
N ASN A 71 14.11 10.92 3.98
CA ASN A 71 14.90 9.69 3.87
C ASN A 71 14.26 8.65 2.93
N PHE A 72 12.94 8.55 2.82
CA PHE A 72 12.29 7.53 1.96
C PHE A 72 11.96 8.04 0.55
N ALA A 73 11.08 9.04 0.44
CA ALA A 73 10.56 9.55 -0.83
C ALA A 73 11.68 9.98 -1.82
N PRO A 74 12.81 10.60 -1.38
CA PRO A 74 13.89 10.97 -2.29
C PRO A 74 14.61 9.78 -2.95
N LYS A 75 14.64 8.59 -2.33
CA LYS A 75 15.27 7.37 -2.89
C LYS A 75 14.64 7.00 -4.23
N TRP A 76 13.34 7.23 -4.34
CA TRP A 76 12.50 6.91 -5.50
C TRP A 76 12.59 7.93 -6.64
N LYS A 77 13.34 9.03 -6.50
CA LYS A 77 13.63 10.01 -7.57
C LYS A 77 12.37 10.48 -8.33
N GLY A 78 11.31 10.78 -7.58
CA GLY A 78 10.02 11.20 -8.13
C GLY A 78 9.11 10.05 -8.60
N ARG A 79 9.32 8.81 -8.11
CA ARG A 79 8.37 7.69 -8.25
C ARG A 79 7.53 7.39 -7.01
N TYR A 80 7.86 8.02 -5.88
CA TYR A 80 6.98 8.05 -4.70
C TYR A 80 5.97 9.18 -4.89
N LEU A 81 4.68 8.84 -4.94
CA LEU A 81 3.62 9.74 -5.42
C LEU A 81 2.68 10.17 -4.31
N THR A 82 2.46 11.48 -4.22
CA THR A 82 1.57 12.14 -3.27
C THR A 82 0.83 13.28 -3.95
N SER A 83 -0.15 12.95 -4.79
CA SER A 83 -0.94 13.91 -5.59
C SER A 83 -1.69 14.92 -4.73
N ASN A 84 -2.20 14.47 -3.58
CA ASN A 84 -3.04 15.24 -2.66
C ASN A 84 -2.53 15.24 -1.20
N VAL A 85 -1.28 14.83 -0.95
CA VAL A 85 -0.70 14.78 0.41
C VAL A 85 0.57 15.61 0.51
N PHE A 86 0.60 16.50 1.49
CA PHE A 86 1.61 17.54 1.66
C PHE A 86 2.15 17.57 3.09
N ILE A 87 3.36 18.11 3.26
CA ILE A 87 4.02 18.35 4.54
C ILE A 87 4.39 19.83 4.68
N LYS A 88 4.31 20.33 5.91
CA LYS A 88 4.76 21.66 6.32
C LYS A 88 6.26 21.56 6.61
N ASP A 89 7.07 21.89 5.62
CA ASP A 89 8.52 22.01 5.78
C ASP A 89 8.81 23.27 6.60
N VAL A 90 9.15 23.07 7.87
CA VAL A 90 9.51 24.11 8.84
C VAL A 90 10.85 24.78 8.53
N THR A 91 11.73 24.12 7.76
CA THR A 91 13.04 24.66 7.34
C THR A 91 12.90 25.53 6.10
N ALA A 92 12.04 25.14 5.16
CA ALA A 92 11.70 25.95 3.97
C ALA A 92 10.60 27.00 4.23
N ASN A 93 9.91 26.93 5.38
CA ASN A 93 8.68 27.66 5.73
C ASN A 93 7.60 27.56 4.64
N LYS A 94 7.37 26.34 4.12
CA LYS A 94 6.47 26.07 2.98
C LYS A 94 5.68 24.77 3.17
N THR A 95 4.49 24.73 2.60
CA THR A 95 3.77 23.47 2.37
C THR A 95 4.22 22.89 1.02
N VAL A 96 4.70 21.66 1.00
CA VAL A 96 5.21 20.96 -0.19
C VAL A 96 4.68 19.52 -0.26
N PRO A 97 4.56 18.90 -1.44
CA PRO A 97 4.26 17.47 -1.54
C PRO A 97 5.35 16.63 -0.84
N ILE A 98 4.97 15.52 -0.20
CA ILE A 98 5.94 14.61 0.44
C ILE A 98 6.78 13.87 -0.61
N GLY A 99 6.14 13.44 -1.70
CA GLY A 99 6.77 12.87 -2.88
C GLY A 99 6.63 13.79 -4.11
N SER A 100 6.23 13.22 -5.24
CA SER A 100 5.84 13.98 -6.44
C SER A 100 4.34 13.89 -6.68
N GLN A 101 3.69 14.97 -7.13
CA GLN A 101 2.23 14.95 -7.36
C GLN A 101 1.82 14.07 -8.55
N TYR A 102 2.73 13.87 -9.49
CA TYR A 102 2.61 12.93 -10.60
C TYR A 102 4.02 12.52 -11.06
N THR A 103 4.12 11.54 -11.96
CA THR A 103 5.39 11.20 -12.62
C THR A 103 5.15 10.69 -14.03
N TYR A 104 5.86 11.25 -15.01
CA TYR A 104 5.84 10.78 -16.40
C TYR A 104 7.08 9.94 -16.71
N PHE A 105 6.91 8.85 -17.46
CA PHE A 105 8.02 8.03 -17.93
C PHE A 105 7.68 7.15 -19.12
N LYS A 106 8.72 6.48 -19.64
CA LYS A 106 8.65 5.54 -20.74
C LYS A 106 9.16 4.19 -20.27
N GLY A 107 8.35 3.14 -20.42
CA GLY A 107 8.74 1.76 -20.22
C GLY A 107 9.86 1.33 -21.18
N LYS A 108 10.55 0.24 -20.83
CA LYS A 108 11.67 -0.31 -21.60
C LYS A 108 11.32 -0.67 -23.05
N PHE A 109 10.08 -1.06 -23.33
CA PHE A 109 9.57 -1.35 -24.67
C PHE A 109 8.68 -0.22 -25.23
N GLY A 110 8.71 0.94 -24.57
CA GLY A 110 8.29 2.21 -25.13
C GLY A 110 6.94 2.74 -24.66
N THR A 111 6.20 2.01 -23.83
CA THR A 111 4.91 2.47 -23.29
C THR A 111 5.08 3.74 -22.46
N LYS A 112 4.41 4.83 -22.85
CA LYS A 112 4.40 6.12 -22.15
C LYS A 112 3.37 6.09 -21.03
N VAL A 113 3.84 6.29 -19.79
CA VAL A 113 3.04 6.25 -18.58
C VAL A 113 3.05 7.63 -17.93
N LEU A 114 1.87 8.16 -17.61
CA LEU A 114 1.73 9.22 -16.62
C LEU A 114 1.05 8.61 -15.40
N ALA A 115 1.69 8.69 -14.23
CA ALA A 115 1.19 8.11 -13.00
C ALA A 115 0.89 9.17 -11.94
N PHE A 116 -0.15 8.91 -11.14
CA PHE A 116 -0.62 9.71 -10.01
C PHE A 116 -0.69 8.82 -8.74
N GLY A 117 -0.73 9.45 -7.56
CA GLY A 117 -0.74 8.78 -6.26
C GLY A 117 -1.73 9.47 -5.31
N PHE A 118 -2.98 9.01 -5.29
CA PHE A 118 -4.04 9.61 -4.48
C PHE A 118 -4.33 8.82 -3.20
N LEU A 119 -4.16 9.48 -2.06
CA LEU A 119 -4.74 9.02 -0.79
C LEU A 119 -6.25 9.35 -0.80
N PHE A 120 -7.07 8.47 -0.22
CA PHE A 120 -8.50 8.76 0.02
C PHE A 120 -8.65 9.98 0.95
N ASN A 121 -9.88 10.46 1.20
CA ASN A 121 -10.16 11.72 1.91
C ASN A 121 -9.94 11.65 3.44
N PHE A 122 -8.74 11.27 3.87
CA PHE A 122 -8.33 11.09 5.26
C PHE A 122 -8.35 12.40 6.08
N GLN A 123 -8.87 12.32 7.32
CA GLN A 123 -9.04 13.47 8.24
C GLN A 123 -8.28 13.31 9.57
N GLY A 124 -7.55 12.21 9.78
CA GLY A 124 -6.89 11.88 11.05
C GLY A 124 -5.41 12.25 11.11
N ASN A 125 -4.91 13.07 10.17
CA ASN A 125 -3.49 13.35 10.06
C ASN A 125 -2.99 14.36 11.12
N GLY A 126 -1.76 14.17 11.56
CA GLY A 126 -1.03 15.02 12.49
C GLY A 126 -0.72 16.41 11.91
N ASN A 127 -0.40 17.35 12.81
CA ASN A 127 -0.39 18.77 12.49
C ASN A 127 0.72 19.22 11.52
N ALA A 128 1.78 18.42 11.30
CA ALA A 128 2.80 18.73 10.30
C ALA A 128 2.37 18.41 8.85
N THR A 129 1.30 17.66 8.64
CA THR A 129 0.85 17.23 7.31
C THR A 129 -0.48 17.86 6.90
N ILE A 130 -0.84 17.74 5.63
CA ILE A 130 -2.12 18.15 5.06
C ILE A 130 -2.54 17.10 4.01
N VAL A 131 -3.71 16.50 4.19
CA VAL A 131 -4.40 15.74 3.13
C VAL A 131 -5.43 16.66 2.49
N GLN A 132 -5.29 16.91 1.19
CA GLN A 132 -6.26 17.64 0.40
C GLN A 132 -7.32 16.66 -0.13
N PRO A 133 -8.63 17.01 -0.09
CA PRO A 133 -9.66 16.18 -0.70
C PRO A 133 -9.40 15.98 -2.20
N VAL A 134 -9.62 14.77 -2.70
CA VAL A 134 -9.32 14.40 -4.10
C VAL A 134 -10.12 15.26 -5.08
N GLU A 135 -11.36 15.62 -4.73
CA GLU A 135 -12.25 16.56 -5.43
C GLU A 135 -11.64 17.95 -5.62
N VAL A 136 -10.81 18.41 -4.67
CA VAL A 136 -10.09 19.69 -4.79
C VAL A 136 -8.84 19.49 -5.65
N ALA A 137 -8.08 18.41 -5.41
CA ALA A 137 -6.82 18.14 -6.08
C ALA A 137 -6.95 17.99 -7.61
N VAL A 138 -7.99 17.27 -8.10
CA VAL A 138 -8.23 17.12 -9.56
C VAL A 138 -8.65 18.41 -10.25
N ASN A 139 -9.15 19.40 -9.51
CA ASN A 139 -9.55 20.70 -10.03
C ASN A 139 -8.41 21.73 -10.00
N GLN A 140 -7.22 21.39 -9.49
CA GLN A 140 -6.07 22.28 -9.50
C GLN A 140 -5.37 22.32 -10.87
N THR A 141 -4.81 23.48 -11.22
CA THR A 141 -4.15 23.75 -12.52
C THR A 141 -3.05 22.74 -12.86
N TRP A 142 -2.30 22.26 -11.87
CA TRP A 142 -1.22 21.30 -12.09
C TRP A 142 -1.72 19.95 -12.65
N PHE A 143 -2.93 19.53 -12.28
CA PHE A 143 -3.51 18.25 -12.71
C PHE A 143 -3.93 18.33 -14.18
N GLN A 144 -4.62 19.41 -14.56
CA GLN A 144 -5.00 19.68 -15.95
C GLN A 144 -3.77 19.88 -16.84
N GLN A 145 -2.73 20.56 -16.34
CA GLN A 145 -1.43 20.69 -17.03
C GLN A 145 -0.74 19.33 -17.20
N ALA A 146 -0.68 18.49 -16.16
CA ALA A 146 -0.10 17.16 -16.25
C ALA A 146 -0.84 16.27 -17.27
N LEU A 147 -2.18 16.33 -17.30
CA LEU A 147 -2.98 15.58 -18.28
C LEU A 147 -2.81 16.09 -19.73
N THR A 148 -2.44 17.34 -19.96
CA THR A 148 -2.37 17.92 -21.32
C THR A 148 -0.94 18.10 -21.87
N HIS A 149 0.08 18.14 -21.00
CA HIS A 149 1.48 18.36 -21.40
C HIS A 149 2.16 17.12 -22.00
N TYR A 150 1.74 15.90 -21.62
CA TYR A 150 2.38 14.66 -22.04
C TYR A 150 1.51 13.87 -23.03
N ASP A 151 2.13 13.35 -24.10
CA ASP A 151 1.53 12.26 -24.86
C ASP A 151 1.70 10.94 -24.09
N VAL A 152 0.58 10.28 -23.78
CA VAL A 152 0.48 9.16 -22.84
C VAL A 152 -0.22 7.97 -23.51
N ASP A 153 0.36 6.77 -23.34
CA ASP A 153 -0.25 5.50 -23.79
C ASP A 153 -1.18 4.90 -22.73
N ILE A 154 -0.93 5.17 -21.44
CA ILE A 154 -1.77 4.75 -20.30
C ILE A 154 -1.57 5.65 -19.07
N PHE A 155 -2.67 6.03 -18.41
CA PHE A 155 -2.65 6.64 -17.08
C PHE A 155 -2.61 5.54 -16.00
N VAL A 156 -1.76 5.70 -14.99
CA VAL A 156 -1.68 4.79 -13.83
C VAL A 156 -2.02 5.55 -12.56
N VAL A 157 -3.17 5.27 -11.96
CA VAL A 157 -3.61 5.89 -10.72
C VAL A 157 -3.31 4.92 -9.58
N ALA A 158 -2.12 5.04 -8.99
CA ALA A 158 -1.86 4.42 -7.70
C ALA A 158 -2.62 5.19 -6.61
N GLY A 159 -2.97 4.50 -5.52
CA GLY A 159 -3.56 5.18 -4.37
C GLY A 159 -3.82 4.25 -3.21
N HIS A 160 -3.61 4.75 -2.00
CA HIS A 160 -4.11 4.09 -0.81
C HIS A 160 -5.60 4.44 -0.61
N THR A 161 -6.40 3.92 -1.54
CA THR A 161 -7.81 4.21 -1.75
C THR A 161 -8.48 2.94 -2.28
N PRO A 162 -9.64 2.51 -1.77
CA PRO A 162 -10.34 1.35 -2.31
C PRO A 162 -10.91 1.63 -3.70
N LEU A 163 -11.06 0.61 -4.54
CA LEU A 163 -11.49 0.77 -5.94
C LEU A 163 -12.90 1.37 -6.10
N ARG A 164 -13.74 1.26 -5.08
CA ARG A 164 -15.19 1.53 -5.16
C ARG A 164 -15.61 2.72 -4.31
N THR A 165 -14.76 3.74 -4.22
CA THR A 165 -15.06 4.98 -3.48
C THR A 165 -15.20 6.19 -4.41
N GLN A 166 -15.73 7.28 -3.85
CA GLN A 166 -15.93 8.52 -4.59
C GLN A 166 -14.61 9.09 -5.11
N GLU A 167 -13.51 8.96 -4.37
CA GLU A 167 -12.21 9.53 -4.74
C GLU A 167 -11.66 8.98 -6.07
N PHE A 168 -11.66 7.67 -6.26
CA PHE A 168 -11.24 7.07 -7.54
C PHE A 168 -12.25 7.32 -8.66
N GLN A 169 -13.55 7.40 -8.37
CA GLN A 169 -14.56 7.84 -9.35
C GLN A 169 -14.37 9.31 -9.77
N THR A 170 -14.00 10.19 -8.83
CA THR A 170 -13.66 11.59 -9.06
C THR A 170 -12.44 11.71 -9.99
N VAL A 171 -11.36 10.96 -9.74
CA VAL A 171 -10.18 10.92 -10.62
C VAL A 171 -10.52 10.34 -12.00
N PHE A 172 -11.30 9.26 -12.07
CA PHE A 172 -11.77 8.69 -13.34
C PHE A 172 -12.55 9.72 -14.17
N ASN A 173 -13.53 10.39 -13.56
CA ASN A 173 -14.33 11.43 -14.21
C ASN A 173 -13.47 12.59 -14.71
N ALA A 174 -12.52 13.07 -13.89
CA ALA A 174 -11.64 14.19 -14.24
C ALA A 174 -10.66 13.85 -15.37
N ILE A 175 -10.12 12.63 -15.41
CA ILE A 175 -9.32 12.16 -16.56
C ILE A 175 -10.21 12.04 -17.81
N ARG A 176 -11.40 11.45 -17.68
CA ARG A 176 -12.33 11.23 -18.81
C ARG A 176 -12.87 12.50 -19.45
N ALA A 177 -13.00 13.58 -18.69
CA ALA A 177 -13.41 14.89 -19.20
C ALA A 177 -12.42 15.48 -20.23
N LEU A 178 -11.13 15.12 -20.15
CA LEU A 178 -10.09 15.55 -21.10
C LEU A 178 -9.66 14.42 -22.05
N HIS A 179 -9.75 13.17 -21.61
CA HIS A 179 -9.25 11.96 -22.30
C HIS A 179 -10.35 10.88 -22.32
N PRO A 180 -11.36 10.98 -23.20
CA PRO A 180 -12.52 10.08 -23.23
C PRO A 180 -12.19 8.63 -23.59
N ALA A 181 -11.00 8.34 -24.14
CA ALA A 181 -10.58 7.00 -24.54
C ALA A 181 -9.09 6.65 -24.25
N LYS A 182 -8.30 7.48 -23.55
CA LYS A 182 -7.01 7.00 -23.02
C LYS A 182 -7.20 5.83 -22.04
N PRO A 183 -6.33 4.81 -22.06
CA PRO A 183 -6.34 3.73 -21.07
C PRO A 183 -6.07 4.24 -19.65
N ILE A 184 -6.76 3.68 -18.65
CA ILE A 184 -6.52 3.99 -17.21
C ILE A 184 -6.39 2.69 -16.40
N ALA A 185 -5.35 2.58 -15.57
CA ALA A 185 -5.19 1.50 -14.61
C ALA A 185 -5.16 2.05 -13.18
N PHE A 186 -6.16 1.72 -12.37
CA PHE A 186 -6.20 2.03 -10.93
C PHE A 186 -5.52 0.91 -10.12
N LEU A 187 -4.72 1.27 -9.13
CA LEU A 187 -3.98 0.34 -8.28
C LEU A 187 -4.19 0.76 -6.82
N GLY A 188 -5.27 0.22 -6.25
CA GLY A 188 -5.86 0.64 -4.99
C GLY A 188 -5.35 -0.11 -3.77
N GLY A 189 -5.86 0.29 -2.61
CA GLY A 189 -5.54 -0.27 -1.30
C GLY A 189 -6.57 0.13 -0.24
N HIS A 190 -6.10 0.27 1.00
CA HIS A 190 -6.88 0.54 2.20
C HIS A 190 -7.90 -0.52 2.66
N SER A 191 -8.72 -1.11 1.78
CA SER A 191 -9.81 -1.99 2.25
C SER A 191 -9.36 -3.42 2.62
N HIS A 192 -8.06 -3.73 2.49
CA HIS A 192 -7.42 -5.00 2.90
C HIS A 192 -7.92 -6.26 2.14
N ILE A 193 -8.62 -6.12 1.01
CA ILE A 193 -9.19 -7.24 0.22
C ILE A 193 -8.55 -7.41 -1.18
N ARG A 194 -8.86 -8.55 -1.82
CA ARG A 194 -8.53 -8.86 -3.22
C ARG A 194 -9.68 -8.44 -4.16
N ASP A 195 -9.74 -7.19 -4.61
CA ASP A 195 -10.80 -6.69 -5.49
C ASP A 195 -10.33 -6.29 -6.90
N PHE A 196 -11.26 -6.35 -7.86
CA PHE A 196 -11.06 -5.92 -9.24
C PHE A 196 -12.33 -5.23 -9.77
N HIS A 197 -12.16 -4.03 -10.31
CA HIS A 197 -13.25 -3.20 -10.82
C HIS A 197 -13.01 -2.82 -12.29
N ILE A 198 -14.09 -2.68 -13.06
CA ILE A 198 -14.11 -2.09 -14.40
C ILE A 198 -14.90 -0.79 -14.28
N TYR A 199 -14.28 0.33 -14.62
CA TYR A 199 -14.94 1.65 -14.69
C TYR A 199 -15.55 1.86 -16.08
N ASP A 200 -14.80 1.49 -17.13
CA ASP A 200 -15.29 1.39 -18.51
C ASP A 200 -14.47 0.37 -19.32
N GLY A 201 -14.83 0.18 -20.59
CA GLY A 201 -14.15 -0.77 -21.48
C GLY A 201 -12.64 -0.53 -21.70
N ARG A 202 -12.09 0.61 -21.25
CA ARG A 202 -10.69 1.02 -21.36
C ARG A 202 -10.10 1.46 -20.00
N ALA A 203 -10.80 1.24 -18.89
CA ALA A 203 -10.37 1.60 -17.54
C ALA A 203 -10.72 0.52 -16.49
N ALA A 204 -9.71 0.02 -15.79
CA ALA A 204 -9.87 -1.04 -14.78
C ALA A 204 -9.02 -0.76 -13.53
N GLY A 205 -9.41 -1.35 -12.40
CA GLY A 205 -8.73 -1.23 -11.11
C GLY A 205 -8.41 -2.58 -10.47
N LEU A 206 -7.30 -2.67 -9.74
CA LEU A 206 -6.93 -3.84 -8.92
C LEU A 206 -6.57 -3.42 -7.48
N GLU A 207 -7.08 -4.17 -6.50
CA GLU A 207 -6.71 -4.10 -5.08
C GLU A 207 -6.04 -5.42 -4.67
N SER A 208 -4.92 -5.33 -3.95
CA SER A 208 -3.97 -6.44 -3.81
C SER A 208 -3.93 -7.10 -2.44
N GLY A 209 -5.02 -7.08 -1.67
CA GLY A 209 -5.07 -7.71 -0.34
C GLY A 209 -4.33 -6.92 0.73
N ARG A 210 -3.58 -7.62 1.58
CA ARG A 210 -2.91 -7.07 2.77
C ARG A 210 -1.69 -7.92 3.19
N PHE A 211 -0.92 -7.42 4.15
CA PHE A 211 0.05 -8.16 5.00
C PHE A 211 1.00 -9.12 4.28
N MET A 212 1.38 -8.84 3.03
CA MET A 212 2.12 -9.76 2.18
C MET A 212 1.50 -11.17 2.13
N GLU A 213 0.17 -11.27 2.12
CA GLU A 213 -0.62 -12.48 1.82
C GLU A 213 -0.82 -12.67 0.30
N THR A 214 -0.57 -11.62 -0.50
CA THR A 214 -0.96 -11.54 -1.91
C THR A 214 0.03 -10.70 -2.74
N ILE A 215 0.31 -11.11 -3.98
CA ILE A 215 0.79 -10.22 -5.04
C ILE A 215 -0.32 -10.06 -6.09
N GLY A 216 -0.77 -8.84 -6.33
CA GLY A 216 -1.66 -8.52 -7.44
C GLY A 216 -0.94 -8.60 -8.79
N TRP A 217 -1.59 -9.19 -9.78
CA TRP A 217 -1.15 -9.16 -11.18
C TRP A 217 -2.27 -8.59 -12.05
N LEU A 218 -2.00 -7.45 -12.68
CA LEU A 218 -2.83 -6.88 -13.75
C LEU A 218 -2.04 -6.88 -15.05
N SER A 219 -2.70 -7.22 -16.16
CA SER A 219 -2.14 -7.14 -17.50
C SER A 219 -3.22 -6.68 -18.48
N VAL A 220 -2.83 -5.85 -19.44
CA VAL A 220 -3.73 -5.20 -20.40
C VAL A 220 -3.22 -5.40 -21.83
N GLU A 221 -4.15 -5.72 -22.73
CA GLU A 221 -3.93 -5.88 -24.17
C GLU A 221 -4.88 -4.97 -24.95
N GLY A 222 -4.46 -4.56 -26.16
CA GLY A 222 -5.12 -3.52 -26.95
C GLY A 222 -4.44 -2.14 -26.91
N LEU A 223 -3.51 -1.90 -25.97
CA LEU A 223 -2.71 -0.65 -25.87
C LEU A 223 -1.90 -0.29 -27.13
N ARG A 224 -1.75 -1.21 -28.08
CA ARG A 224 -0.83 -1.10 -29.23
C ARG A 224 -1.53 -1.03 -30.60
N HIS A 225 -2.83 -0.77 -30.66
CA HIS A 225 -3.46 -0.40 -31.92
C HIS A 225 -3.02 1.00 -32.34
N GLU A 226 -1.99 1.02 -33.20
CA GLU A 226 -1.49 2.15 -33.99
C GLU A 226 -1.12 3.40 -33.18
N ARG A 227 0.19 3.60 -32.97
CA ARG A 227 0.82 4.79 -32.34
C ARG A 227 0.65 6.11 -33.13
N HIS A 228 -0.30 6.16 -34.06
CA HIS A 228 -0.63 7.28 -34.94
C HIS A 228 -2.15 7.49 -35.09
N LEU A 229 -3.00 6.64 -34.50
CA LEU A 229 -4.44 6.91 -34.47
C LEU A 229 -4.76 8.02 -33.45
N PRO A 230 -5.58 9.01 -33.80
CA PRO A 230 -6.10 9.97 -32.83
C PRO A 230 -7.02 9.25 -31.84
N GLU A 231 -7.15 9.81 -30.64
CA GLU A 231 -7.94 9.20 -29.56
C GLU A 231 -9.41 8.95 -29.95
N SER A 232 -9.98 9.82 -30.80
CA SER A 232 -11.30 9.65 -31.40
C SER A 232 -11.48 8.32 -32.13
N ALA A 233 -10.43 7.80 -32.79
CA ALA A 233 -10.45 6.50 -33.45
C ALA A 233 -10.33 5.30 -32.47
N THR A 234 -10.26 5.55 -31.16
CA THR A 234 -10.28 4.54 -30.10
C THR A 234 -11.52 4.59 -29.21
N ILE A 235 -12.40 5.59 -29.39
CA ILE A 235 -13.72 5.65 -28.75
C ILE A 235 -14.52 4.40 -29.14
N GLY A 236 -15.18 3.78 -28.16
CA GLY A 236 -15.95 2.53 -28.34
C GLY A 236 -15.12 1.25 -28.53
N LYS A 237 -13.78 1.32 -28.61
CA LYS A 237 -12.91 0.13 -28.73
C LYS A 237 -12.39 -0.32 -27.36
N ASN A 238 -12.92 -1.42 -26.84
CA ASN A 238 -12.53 -1.93 -25.52
C ASN A 238 -11.11 -2.52 -25.50
N LEU A 239 -10.49 -2.56 -24.32
CA LEU A 239 -9.23 -3.24 -24.01
C LEU A 239 -9.51 -4.60 -23.36
N THR A 240 -8.57 -5.54 -23.51
CA THR A 240 -8.63 -6.83 -22.81
C THR A 240 -7.82 -6.75 -21.54
N TRP A 241 -8.49 -6.79 -20.39
CA TRP A 241 -7.87 -6.83 -19.06
C TRP A 241 -7.81 -8.27 -18.54
N THR A 242 -6.69 -8.67 -17.96
CA THR A 242 -6.50 -9.98 -17.31
C THR A 242 -5.86 -9.79 -15.95
N ARG A 243 -6.54 -10.26 -14.90
CA ARG A 243 -6.14 -10.10 -13.49
C ARG A 243 -6.03 -11.41 -12.73
N ARG A 244 -5.02 -11.52 -11.86
CA ARG A 244 -4.81 -12.64 -10.92
C ARG A 244 -4.36 -12.11 -9.57
N TYR A 245 -4.66 -12.86 -8.51
CA TYR A 245 -4.05 -12.71 -7.20
C TYR A 245 -3.14 -13.92 -6.99
N LEU A 246 -1.91 -13.68 -6.56
CA LEU A 246 -0.89 -14.71 -6.40
C LEU A 246 -0.58 -14.86 -4.92
N ASP A 247 -0.81 -16.04 -4.34
CA ASP A 247 -0.48 -16.30 -2.95
C ASP A 247 1.05 -16.24 -2.76
N THR A 248 1.51 -15.59 -1.69
CA THR A 248 2.89 -15.10 -1.49
C THR A 248 3.92 -16.16 -1.08
N ASN A 249 3.82 -17.36 -1.65
CA ASN A 249 4.66 -18.49 -1.33
C ASN A 249 5.63 -18.87 -2.49
N ARG A 250 6.74 -19.52 -2.12
CA ARG A 250 7.78 -19.96 -3.06
C ARG A 250 7.23 -20.85 -4.20
N PRO A 251 6.36 -21.86 -3.97
CA PRO A 251 5.71 -22.62 -5.04
C PRO A 251 4.98 -21.77 -6.09
N THR A 252 4.18 -20.78 -5.68
CA THR A 252 3.51 -19.83 -6.59
C THR A 252 4.52 -19.04 -7.42
N TYR A 253 5.56 -18.51 -6.78
CA TYR A 253 6.60 -17.72 -7.45
C TYR A 253 7.40 -18.57 -8.45
N GLU A 254 7.80 -19.78 -8.08
CA GLU A 254 8.51 -20.74 -8.94
C GLU A 254 7.66 -21.17 -10.15
N PHE A 255 6.36 -21.40 -9.94
CA PHE A 255 5.42 -21.74 -11.01
C PHE A 255 5.32 -20.60 -12.04
N HIS A 256 5.08 -19.37 -11.60
CA HIS A 256 4.93 -18.22 -12.50
C HIS A 256 6.25 -17.73 -13.13
N THR A 257 7.39 -18.01 -12.52
CA THR A 257 8.72 -17.74 -13.11
C THR A 257 9.27 -18.89 -13.97
N LYS A 258 8.61 -20.06 -13.97
CA LYS A 258 9.02 -21.31 -14.64
C LYS A 258 10.37 -21.87 -14.13
N THR A 259 10.58 -21.83 -12.82
CA THR A 259 11.81 -22.32 -12.16
C THR A 259 11.54 -23.42 -11.13
N ARG A 260 10.36 -24.07 -11.18
CA ARG A 260 9.93 -25.06 -10.19
C ARG A 260 10.95 -26.19 -10.02
N GLY A 261 11.41 -26.40 -8.78
CA GLY A 261 12.43 -27.40 -8.47
C GLY A 261 13.85 -27.04 -8.92
N ASN A 262 14.13 -25.76 -9.23
CA ASN A 262 15.46 -25.28 -9.58
C ASN A 262 15.82 -23.99 -8.82
N ASP A 263 16.26 -24.16 -7.57
CA ASP A 263 16.66 -23.07 -6.68
C ASP A 263 17.74 -22.16 -7.27
N ARG A 264 18.66 -22.71 -8.08
CA ARG A 264 19.72 -21.94 -8.76
C ARG A 264 19.18 -21.04 -9.86
N ALA A 265 18.01 -21.33 -10.42
CA ALA A 265 17.32 -20.50 -11.40
C ALA A 265 16.32 -19.52 -10.75
N PHE A 266 15.73 -19.89 -9.61
CA PHE A 266 14.80 -19.05 -8.86
C PHE A 266 15.50 -17.98 -8.02
N ASP A 267 16.44 -18.40 -7.15
CA ASP A 267 17.07 -17.52 -6.20
C ASP A 267 18.00 -16.52 -6.90
N THR A 268 17.94 -15.25 -6.48
CA THR A 268 18.88 -14.22 -6.95
C THR A 268 19.83 -13.78 -5.83
N ILE A 269 21.02 -13.29 -6.20
CA ILE A 269 21.99 -12.75 -5.22
C ILE A 269 21.36 -11.61 -4.40
N LYS A 270 20.58 -10.73 -5.04
CA LYS A 270 19.83 -9.65 -4.40
C LYS A 270 18.79 -10.20 -3.41
N GLY A 271 17.98 -11.17 -3.83
CA GLY A 271 17.03 -11.86 -2.96
C GLY A 271 17.69 -12.54 -1.75
N LYS A 272 18.81 -13.27 -1.95
CA LYS A 272 19.54 -13.90 -0.83
C LYS A 272 20.18 -12.88 0.12
N LYS A 273 20.52 -11.67 -0.33
CA LYS A 273 20.94 -10.56 0.55
C LYS A 273 19.76 -10.05 1.37
N ILE A 274 18.64 -9.75 0.73
CA ILE A 274 17.40 -9.29 1.41
C ILE A 274 16.93 -10.31 2.46
N SER A 275 16.86 -11.60 2.13
CA SER A 275 16.47 -12.64 3.10
C SER A 275 17.45 -12.75 4.28
N LYS A 276 18.76 -12.52 4.05
CA LYS A 276 19.75 -12.48 5.14
C LYS A 276 19.58 -11.25 6.03
N LEU A 277 19.33 -10.08 5.44
CA LEU A 277 19.07 -8.83 6.15
C LEU A 277 17.81 -8.94 7.04
N ILE A 278 16.69 -9.42 6.48
CA ILE A 278 15.49 -9.72 7.27
C ILE A 278 15.80 -10.71 8.42
N THR A 279 16.73 -11.65 8.21
CA THR A 279 17.15 -12.61 9.26
C THR A 279 18.11 -11.99 10.30
N SER A 280 18.87 -10.94 9.99
CA SER A 280 19.66 -10.20 10.98
C SER A 280 18.79 -9.26 11.81
N GLU A 281 17.91 -8.49 11.18
CA GLU A 281 17.10 -7.49 11.90
C GLU A 281 16.12 -8.17 12.87
N ARG A 282 15.51 -9.30 12.46
CA ARG A 282 14.70 -10.15 13.34
C ARG A 282 15.44 -10.72 14.56
N LYS A 283 16.78 -10.76 14.53
CA LYS A 283 17.62 -11.18 15.67
C LYS A 283 18.09 -9.99 16.50
N ALA A 284 18.47 -8.89 15.85
CA ALA A 284 18.87 -7.65 16.52
C ALA A 284 17.72 -7.07 17.37
N LEU A 285 16.50 -7.07 16.82
CA LEU A 285 15.26 -6.67 17.50
C LEU A 285 14.66 -7.79 18.38
N ASN A 286 15.37 -8.91 18.59
CA ASN A 286 14.95 -10.04 19.43
C ASN A 286 13.52 -10.59 19.15
N LEU A 287 13.01 -10.47 17.91
CA LEU A 287 11.62 -10.78 17.51
C LEU A 287 11.23 -12.27 17.55
N SER A 288 12.04 -13.08 18.21
CA SER A 288 11.80 -14.51 18.47
C SER A 288 11.78 -14.83 19.97
N TYR A 289 11.90 -13.81 20.84
CA TYR A 289 11.65 -13.93 22.27
C TYR A 289 10.22 -14.40 22.54
N VAL A 290 10.05 -15.28 23.53
CA VAL A 290 8.79 -15.93 23.87
C VAL A 290 8.31 -15.43 25.23
N PHE A 291 7.12 -14.83 25.27
CA PHE A 291 6.48 -14.38 26.51
C PHE A 291 5.67 -15.47 27.21
N GLY A 292 5.18 -16.47 26.45
CA GLY A 292 4.33 -17.53 26.97
C GLY A 292 3.68 -18.34 25.85
N CYS A 293 2.59 -19.03 26.16
CA CYS A 293 1.84 -19.85 25.19
C CYS A 293 0.34 -19.51 25.19
N VAL A 294 -0.22 -19.34 24.00
CA VAL A 294 -1.66 -19.20 23.74
C VAL A 294 -2.30 -20.61 23.75
N PRO A 295 -3.38 -20.87 24.53
CA PRO A 295 -3.93 -22.21 24.72
C PRO A 295 -4.69 -22.77 23.50
N HIS A 296 -5.36 -21.88 22.77
CA HIS A 296 -6.12 -22.16 21.55
C HIS A 296 -6.15 -20.91 20.64
N ASP A 297 -6.59 -21.06 19.40
CA ASP A 297 -6.74 -19.92 18.49
C ASP A 297 -7.82 -18.95 19.00
N TYR A 298 -7.58 -17.65 18.85
CA TYR A 298 -8.57 -16.58 18.97
C TYR A 298 -8.64 -15.80 17.66
N TYR A 299 -9.82 -15.78 17.05
CA TYR A 299 -10.05 -15.16 15.75
C TYR A 299 -10.65 -13.76 15.88
N LEU A 300 -10.19 -12.83 15.05
CA LEU A 300 -10.67 -11.46 15.00
C LEU A 300 -12.07 -11.36 14.34
N SER A 301 -12.31 -12.15 13.29
CA SER A 301 -13.53 -12.04 12.47
C SER A 301 -14.15 -13.36 11.99
N ARG A 302 -13.59 -14.52 12.36
CA ARG A 302 -14.11 -15.84 11.94
C ARG A 302 -15.29 -16.35 12.78
N VAL A 303 -15.51 -15.76 13.95
CA VAL A 303 -16.58 -16.08 14.90
C VAL A 303 -17.21 -14.78 15.42
N ALA A 304 -18.42 -14.85 15.96
CA ALA A 304 -19.09 -13.70 16.58
C ALA A 304 -18.26 -13.13 17.75
N TYR A 305 -18.31 -11.82 17.96
CA TYR A 305 -17.48 -11.08 18.94
C TYR A 305 -17.67 -11.51 20.42
N ASN A 306 -18.74 -12.25 20.72
CA ASN A 306 -19.10 -12.78 22.03
C ASN A 306 -18.76 -14.27 22.22
N ASN A 307 -18.21 -14.93 21.19
CA ASN A 307 -17.78 -16.32 21.26
C ASN A 307 -16.45 -16.46 22.02
N GLU A 308 -16.21 -17.60 22.67
CA GLU A 308 -14.97 -17.85 23.45
C GLU A 308 -13.70 -17.87 22.58
N TYR A 309 -13.81 -18.28 21.30
CA TYR A 309 -12.74 -18.24 20.31
C TYR A 309 -12.62 -16.87 19.62
N SER A 310 -13.29 -15.81 20.11
CA SER A 310 -13.12 -14.47 19.57
C SER A 310 -12.02 -13.69 20.29
N LEU A 311 -11.09 -13.11 19.52
CA LEU A 311 -10.09 -12.20 20.04
C LEU A 311 -10.73 -10.96 20.68
N LEU A 312 -11.89 -10.52 20.19
CA LEU A 312 -12.63 -9.39 20.76
C LEU A 312 -13.27 -9.74 22.12
N ASN A 313 -13.59 -11.01 22.37
CA ASN A 313 -14.07 -11.47 23.68
C ASN A 313 -12.91 -11.57 24.69
N LEU A 314 -11.73 -12.00 24.24
CA LEU A 314 -10.51 -11.94 25.05
C LEU A 314 -10.14 -10.49 25.41
N VAL A 315 -10.18 -9.57 24.45
CA VAL A 315 -9.97 -8.13 24.68
C VAL A 315 -11.05 -7.53 25.58
N LYS A 316 -12.31 -7.99 25.51
CA LYS A 316 -13.38 -7.61 26.46
C LYS A 316 -13.04 -8.07 27.89
N PHE A 317 -12.56 -9.30 28.07
CA PHE A 317 -12.12 -9.79 29.38
C PHE A 317 -10.95 -8.96 29.92
N ILE A 318 -9.92 -8.71 29.11
CA ILE A 318 -8.78 -7.85 29.47
C ILE A 318 -9.25 -6.43 29.84
N SER A 319 -10.17 -5.85 29.05
CA SER A 319 -10.73 -4.50 29.28
C SER A 319 -11.65 -4.38 30.49
N ALA A 320 -12.21 -5.49 30.98
CA ALA A 320 -13.05 -5.53 32.18
C ALA A 320 -12.24 -5.87 33.44
N GLU A 321 -11.30 -6.80 33.35
CA GLU A 321 -10.63 -7.39 34.51
C GLU A 321 -9.18 -6.95 34.71
N ILE A 322 -8.48 -6.47 33.68
CA ILE A 322 -7.04 -6.16 33.75
C ILE A 322 -6.80 -4.66 33.61
N ILE A 323 -7.30 -4.03 32.53
CA ILE A 323 -7.07 -2.60 32.29
C ILE A 323 -7.64 -1.73 33.44
N PRO A 324 -8.85 -1.97 33.99
CA PRO A 324 -9.37 -1.17 35.11
C PRO A 324 -8.59 -1.34 36.42
N LYS A 325 -7.79 -2.41 36.56
CA LYS A 325 -6.89 -2.64 37.70
C LYS A 325 -5.50 -2.04 37.46
N ALA A 326 -5.03 -2.01 36.22
CA ALA A 326 -3.76 -1.40 35.81
C ALA A 326 -3.83 0.14 35.70
N VAL A 327 -4.98 0.67 35.29
CA VAL A 327 -5.26 2.12 35.14
C VAL A 327 -6.21 2.59 36.27
N HIS A 328 -6.01 2.05 37.47
CA HIS A 328 -6.80 2.38 38.65
C HIS A 328 -6.27 3.64 39.34
N ASP A 329 -7.02 4.73 39.27
CA ASP A 329 -6.77 5.94 40.05
C ASP A 329 -7.60 5.85 41.36
N PRO A 330 -6.98 5.55 42.51
CA PRO A 330 -7.70 5.37 43.78
C PRO A 330 -8.30 6.66 44.35
N THR A 331 -8.07 7.82 43.71
CA THR A 331 -8.72 9.08 44.10
C THR A 331 -10.08 9.28 43.43
N ARG A 332 -10.46 8.43 42.46
CA ARG A 332 -11.73 8.56 41.72
C ARG A 332 -12.89 7.83 42.43
N PRO A 333 -14.06 8.46 42.58
CA PRO A 333 -15.22 7.86 43.24
C PRO A 333 -16.01 6.85 42.38
N TYR A 334 -15.65 6.68 41.10
CA TYR A 334 -16.38 5.82 40.16
C TYR A 334 -15.41 4.93 39.34
N PRO A 335 -15.79 3.69 38.97
CA PRO A 335 -14.95 2.81 38.17
C PRO A 335 -14.60 3.38 36.78
N SER A 336 -13.38 3.09 36.31
CA SER A 336 -12.94 3.41 34.95
C SER A 336 -13.65 2.53 33.91
N HIS A 337 -14.38 3.14 32.99
CA HIS A 337 -14.91 2.46 31.79
C HIS A 337 -13.91 2.55 30.63
N VAL A 338 -13.58 1.40 30.05
CA VAL A 338 -12.64 1.28 28.92
C VAL A 338 -13.40 0.87 27.67
N ILE A 339 -13.17 1.59 26.56
CA ILE A 339 -13.76 1.30 25.25
C ILE A 339 -12.62 1.20 24.24
N ILE A 340 -12.59 0.11 23.45
CA ILE A 340 -11.56 -0.19 22.45
C ILE A 340 -12.27 -0.52 21.13
N ASN A 341 -11.78 0.00 20.00
CA ASN A 341 -12.30 -0.32 18.67
C ASN A 341 -11.67 -1.62 18.15
N SER A 342 -12.46 -2.47 17.49
CA SER A 342 -11.99 -3.74 16.91
C SER A 342 -10.92 -3.61 15.80
N GLY A 343 -10.64 -2.38 15.35
CA GLY A 343 -9.66 -2.08 14.31
C GLY A 343 -8.22 -1.93 14.80
N CYS A 344 -7.97 -1.82 16.11
CA CYS A 344 -6.60 -1.85 16.65
C CYS A 344 -6.08 -3.28 16.82
N GLN A 345 -6.94 -4.31 16.82
CA GLN A 345 -6.51 -5.70 16.63
C GLN A 345 -6.25 -5.94 15.15
N ARG A 346 -5.00 -6.20 14.76
CA ARG A 346 -4.59 -6.30 13.35
C ARG A 346 -4.61 -7.72 12.78
N PHE A 347 -4.55 -8.76 13.62
CA PHE A 347 -4.42 -10.16 13.19
C PHE A 347 -5.12 -11.17 14.13
N ASP A 348 -5.24 -12.43 13.70
CA ASP A 348 -5.69 -13.54 14.55
C ASP A 348 -4.56 -13.98 15.51
N LEU A 349 -4.90 -14.37 16.75
CA LEU A 349 -3.95 -14.85 17.75
C LEU A 349 -3.99 -16.40 17.80
N TYR A 350 -3.00 -17.04 17.19
CA TYR A 350 -2.95 -18.51 17.06
C TYR A 350 -2.40 -19.21 18.30
N LYS A 351 -2.81 -20.47 18.49
CA LYS A 351 -2.29 -21.40 19.48
C LYS A 351 -0.78 -21.61 19.35
N GLY A 352 -0.07 -21.64 20.48
CA GLY A 352 1.38 -21.88 20.54
C GLY A 352 2.13 -20.71 21.16
N GLU A 353 3.42 -20.57 20.85
CA GLU A 353 4.29 -19.54 21.45
C GLU A 353 3.83 -18.12 21.09
N PHE A 354 3.53 -17.31 22.12
CA PHE A 354 3.36 -15.87 21.97
C PHE A 354 4.72 -15.18 22.04
N ARG A 355 5.04 -14.36 21.02
CA ARG A 355 6.37 -13.79 20.78
C ARG A 355 6.31 -12.29 20.51
N GLU A 356 7.43 -11.61 20.77
CA GLU A 356 7.70 -10.19 20.47
C GLU A 356 7.22 -9.74 19.08
N LEU A 357 7.34 -10.59 18.06
CA LEU A 357 6.87 -10.31 16.70
C LEU A 357 5.39 -9.89 16.59
N TYR A 358 4.56 -10.30 17.54
CA TYR A 358 3.11 -10.06 17.56
C TYR A 358 2.72 -8.84 18.43
N LEU A 359 3.68 -8.13 19.02
CA LEU A 359 3.43 -6.89 19.75
C LEU A 359 3.41 -5.68 18.81
N GLN A 360 2.62 -4.69 19.23
CA GLN A 360 2.34 -3.37 18.66
C GLN A 360 2.00 -2.43 19.82
#